data_AF-A0A6A5V8Z0-F1
#
_entry.id   AF-A0A6A5V8Z0-F1
#
_cell.length_a   1.000
_cell.length_b   1.000
_cell.length_c   1.000
_cell.angle_alpha   90.00
_cell.angle_beta   90.00
_cell.angle_gamma   90.00
#
_symmetry.space_group_name_H-M   'P 1'
#
loop_
_entity.id
_entity.type
_entity.pdbx_description
1 polymer ?
#
loop_
_entity_poly.entity_id
_entity_poly.type
_entity_poly.pdbx_seq_one_letter_code
_entity_poly.pdbx_strand_id
1 'polypeptide(L)'
;MYFSTTLFTLALAAAGVSAVPTGNAGLDTRQTTTPVPGVVYVQFFNGSGCQENFVEDDVFFDDGTGVCRVEPFTGTYGSFRIVTNGATRPLTLYTRTDCTTTVGGNSVKLTAGETGCFSQRIGSGSYSA
;
A
#
# COMPACT_ATOMS: atom_id res chain seq x y z
N MET A 1 -52.26 16.71 47.37
CA MET A 1 -50.80 16.53 47.36
C MET A 1 -50.30 17.10 46.05
N TYR A 2 -49.54 18.18 46.10
CA TYR A 2 -49.09 18.94 44.93
C TYR A 2 -47.56 19.10 45.00
N PHE A 3 -46.96 19.24 43.81
CA PHE A 3 -45.59 19.71 43.50
C PHE A 3 -44.46 18.74 43.88
N SER A 4 -43.45 18.42 43.06
CA SER A 4 -42.98 18.97 41.78
C SER A 4 -42.11 17.91 41.09
N THR A 5 -42.27 17.72 39.79
CA THR A 5 -41.34 16.95 38.95
C THR A 5 -40.26 17.88 38.40
N THR A 6 -39.03 17.73 38.89
CA THR A 6 -37.85 18.45 38.35
C THR A 6 -37.37 17.77 37.07
N LEU A 7 -37.54 18.46 35.94
CA LEU A 7 -36.93 18.10 34.66
C LEU A 7 -35.46 18.55 34.67
N PHE A 8 -34.53 17.58 34.66
CA PHE A 8 -33.13 17.81 34.34
C PHE A 8 -32.94 17.77 32.83
N THR A 9 -32.82 18.93 32.18
CA THR A 9 -32.32 19.05 30.80
C THR A 9 -30.80 19.18 30.82
N LEU A 10 -30.10 18.09 30.50
CA LEU A 10 -28.67 18.15 30.14
C LEU A 10 -28.56 18.52 28.67
N ALA A 11 -28.21 19.77 28.39
CA ALA A 11 -27.78 20.20 27.06
C ALA A 11 -26.30 19.83 26.88
N LEU A 12 -26.04 18.67 26.26
CA LEU A 12 -24.69 18.27 25.86
C LEU A 12 -24.38 18.93 24.50
N ALA A 13 -23.74 20.11 24.54
CA ALA A 13 -23.20 20.75 23.35
C ALA A 13 -22.00 19.94 22.86
N ALA A 14 -22.24 19.01 21.93
CA ALA A 14 -21.19 18.35 21.17
C ALA A 14 -20.62 19.37 20.16
N ALA A 15 -19.59 20.11 20.57
CA ALA A 15 -18.73 20.81 19.63
C ALA A 15 -18.02 19.74 18.80
N GLY A 16 -18.58 19.43 17.63
CA GLY A 16 -17.98 18.57 16.63
C GLY A 16 -16.73 19.24 16.06
N VAL A 17 -15.60 19.08 16.74
CA VAL A 17 -14.31 19.13 16.07
C VAL A 17 -14.24 17.89 15.19
N SER A 18 -14.62 18.03 13.92
CA SER A 18 -14.19 17.08 12.89
C SER A 18 -12.69 17.26 12.74
N ALA A 19 -11.92 16.54 13.57
CA ALA A 19 -10.53 16.27 13.30
C ALA A 19 -10.50 15.44 12.01
N VAL A 20 -10.39 16.12 10.87
CA VAL A 20 -9.99 15.47 9.62
C VAL A 20 -8.56 15.01 9.87
N PRO A 21 -8.28 13.69 9.90
CA PRO A 21 -6.91 13.23 10.04
C PRO A 21 -6.19 13.50 8.71
N THR A 22 -5.60 14.68 8.59
CA THR A 22 -4.54 14.94 7.60
C THR A 22 -3.29 14.24 8.07
N GLY A 23 -3.14 12.95 7.76
CA GLY A 23 -1.94 12.21 8.19
C GLY A 23 -1.71 10.79 7.68
N ASN A 24 -2.61 10.21 6.89
CA ASN A 24 -2.61 8.76 6.66
C ASN A 24 -2.68 8.30 5.20
N ALA A 25 -2.29 9.12 4.21
CA ALA A 25 -2.40 8.76 2.79
C ALA A 25 -1.83 7.34 2.46
N GLY A 26 -0.76 6.91 3.13
CA GLY A 26 -0.24 5.54 3.00
C GLY A 26 -1.16 4.46 3.61
N LEU A 27 -1.71 4.69 4.80
CA LEU A 27 -2.61 3.74 5.48
C LEU A 27 -3.98 3.65 4.79
N ASP A 28 -4.54 4.78 4.36
CA ASP A 28 -5.79 4.81 3.59
C ASP A 28 -5.63 4.03 2.27
N THR A 29 -4.46 4.16 1.62
CA THR A 29 -4.21 3.45 0.36
C THR A 29 -3.95 1.95 0.57
N ARG A 30 -3.37 1.54 1.71
CA ARG A 30 -3.22 0.12 2.11
C ARG A 30 -4.57 -0.54 2.45
N GLN A 31 -5.58 0.24 2.84
CA GLN A 31 -6.92 -0.27 3.19
C GLN A 31 -7.94 -0.19 2.04
N THR A 32 -7.59 0.45 0.92
CA THR A 32 -8.52 0.65 -0.19
C THR A 32 -8.45 -0.52 -1.17
N THR A 33 -9.59 -1.19 -1.40
CA THR A 33 -9.72 -2.27 -2.41
C THR A 33 -9.82 -1.74 -3.85
N THR A 34 -10.03 -0.44 -4.01
CA THR A 34 -10.07 0.27 -5.28
C THR A 34 -8.68 0.82 -5.64
N PRO A 35 -8.20 0.64 -6.88
CA PRO A 35 -6.96 1.25 -7.34
C PRO A 35 -6.98 2.79 -7.21
N VAL A 36 -5.97 3.35 -6.56
CA VAL A 36 -5.73 4.80 -6.50
C VAL A 36 -4.74 5.19 -7.62
N PRO A 37 -5.03 6.20 -8.45
CA PRO A 37 -4.14 6.60 -9.54
C PRO A 37 -2.72 6.90 -9.04
N GLY A 38 -1.72 6.32 -9.72
CA GLY A 38 -0.30 6.44 -9.38
C GLY A 38 0.12 5.58 -8.19
N VAL A 39 -0.70 4.65 -7.71
CA VAL A 39 -0.38 3.85 -6.53
C VAL A 39 -0.52 2.36 -6.78
N VAL A 40 0.50 1.60 -6.38
CA VAL A 40 0.50 0.12 -6.40
C VAL A 40 0.68 -0.41 -4.99
N TYR A 41 -0.27 -1.22 -4.53
CA TYR A 41 -0.23 -1.85 -3.22
C TYR A 41 0.25 -3.30 -3.33
N VAL A 42 1.30 -3.63 -2.56
CA VAL A 42 1.93 -4.95 -2.54
C VAL A 42 1.88 -5.54 -1.14
N GLN A 43 1.60 -6.84 -1.05
CA GLN A 43 1.64 -7.61 0.19
C GLN A 43 2.71 -8.70 0.10
N PHE A 44 3.47 -8.90 1.17
CA PHE A 44 4.53 -9.89 1.27
C PHE A 44 4.07 -11.12 2.07
N PHE A 45 4.47 -12.31 1.62
CA PHE A 45 4.06 -13.59 2.20
C PHE A 45 5.26 -14.50 2.45
N ASN A 46 5.21 -15.26 3.56
CA ASN A 46 6.34 -16.10 3.98
C ASN A 46 6.69 -17.22 3.00
N GLY A 47 5.72 -17.79 2.31
CA GLY A 47 5.95 -18.88 1.37
C GLY A 47 5.90 -18.42 -0.08
N SER A 48 5.80 -19.37 -1.01
CA SER A 48 6.12 -19.13 -2.43
C SER A 48 4.92 -18.82 -3.32
N GLY A 49 3.69 -18.93 -2.80
CA GLY A 49 2.46 -18.82 -3.59
C GLY A 49 1.46 -17.77 -3.11
N CYS A 50 1.83 -16.89 -2.18
CA CYS A 50 0.93 -15.89 -1.60
C CYS A 50 -0.32 -16.48 -0.89
N GLN A 51 -0.26 -17.74 -0.44
CA GLN A 51 -1.33 -18.35 0.37
C GLN A 51 -0.94 -18.50 1.85
N GLU A 52 0.36 -18.41 2.13
CA GLU A 52 0.91 -18.54 3.47
C GLU A 52 0.68 -17.26 4.30
N ASN A 53 1.29 -17.20 5.49
CA ASN A 53 1.12 -16.06 6.36
C ASN A 53 1.60 -14.76 5.70
N PHE A 54 0.73 -13.76 5.75
CA PHE A 54 1.06 -12.36 5.50
C PHE A 54 2.17 -11.92 6.47
N VAL A 55 3.15 -11.19 5.94
CA VAL A 55 4.34 -10.74 6.68
C VAL A 55 4.33 -9.24 6.87
N GLU A 56 4.18 -8.50 5.77
CA GLU A 56 4.29 -7.05 5.71
C GLU A 56 3.64 -6.56 4.41
N ASP A 57 3.40 -5.27 4.27
CA ASP A 57 3.01 -4.68 3.01
C ASP A 57 3.74 -3.37 2.70
N ASP A 58 3.80 -3.03 1.40
CA ASP A 58 4.31 -1.73 0.96
C ASP A 58 3.48 -1.13 -0.17
N VAL A 59 3.76 0.14 -0.45
CA VAL A 59 3.11 0.93 -1.47
C VAL A 59 4.16 1.59 -2.36
N PHE A 60 4.04 1.39 -3.67
CA PHE A 60 4.82 2.09 -4.67
C PHE A 60 4.02 3.26 -5.21
N PHE A 61 4.57 4.47 -5.08
CA PHE A 61 3.98 5.70 -5.62
C PHE A 61 4.71 6.11 -6.90
N ASP A 62 3.94 6.41 -7.95
CA ASP A 62 4.46 7.06 -9.14
C ASP A 62 4.62 8.57 -8.87
N ASP A 63 5.86 9.00 -8.68
CA ASP A 63 6.24 10.39 -8.46
C ASP A 63 6.49 11.17 -9.76
N GLY A 64 6.26 10.54 -10.92
CA GLY A 64 6.53 11.14 -12.23
C GLY A 64 8.00 11.09 -12.67
N THR A 65 8.94 10.75 -11.77
CA THR A 65 10.38 10.86 -12.06
C THR A 65 10.96 9.60 -12.69
N GLY A 66 10.39 8.43 -12.40
CA GLY A 66 10.93 7.14 -12.83
C GLY A 66 12.24 6.76 -12.12
N VAL A 67 12.60 7.46 -11.04
CA VAL A 67 13.78 7.16 -10.23
C VAL A 67 13.66 5.78 -9.60
N CYS A 68 14.81 5.10 -9.50
CA CYS A 68 14.89 3.83 -8.80
C CYS A 68 14.59 4.00 -7.30
N ARG A 69 13.54 3.35 -6.81
CA ARG A 69 13.20 3.30 -5.39
C ARG A 69 13.58 1.95 -4.82
N VAL A 70 14.46 1.94 -3.83
CA VAL A 70 14.78 0.74 -3.04
C VAL A 70 13.56 0.33 -2.22
N GLU A 71 13.25 -0.96 -2.20
CA GLU A 71 12.22 -1.52 -1.31
C GLU A 71 12.71 -1.48 0.14
N PRO A 72 12.05 -0.73 1.04
CA PRO A 72 12.50 -0.58 2.42
C PRO A 72 12.36 -1.88 3.24
N PHE A 73 11.47 -2.79 2.87
CA PHE A 73 11.26 -4.02 3.63
C PHE A 73 12.45 -4.99 3.47
N THR A 74 13.19 -5.18 4.57
CA THR A 74 14.36 -6.07 4.62
C THR A 74 14.07 -7.44 5.22
N GLY A 75 12.83 -7.69 5.68
CA GLY A 75 12.41 -8.97 6.22
C GLY A 75 12.47 -10.11 5.18
N THR A 76 12.39 -11.35 5.68
CA THR A 76 12.37 -12.54 4.82
C THR A 76 10.93 -12.82 4.37
N TYR A 77 10.75 -13.06 3.08
CA TYR A 77 9.49 -13.48 2.46
C TYR A 77 9.79 -14.30 1.20
N GLY A 78 8.85 -15.17 0.79
CA GLY A 78 9.02 -16.06 -0.36
C GLY A 78 8.29 -15.59 -1.61
N SER A 79 7.25 -14.77 -1.44
CA SER A 79 6.42 -14.25 -2.54
C SER A 79 5.77 -12.93 -2.18
N PHE A 80 5.30 -12.21 -3.19
CA PHE A 80 4.48 -11.02 -3.01
C PHE A 80 3.25 -11.04 -3.90
N ARG A 81 2.20 -10.36 -3.47
CA ARG A 81 0.97 -10.16 -4.22
C ARG A 81 0.75 -8.70 -4.51
N ILE A 82 0.50 -8.38 -5.78
CA ILE A 82 -0.06 -7.08 -6.16
C ILE A 82 -1.56 -7.15 -5.92
N VAL A 83 -2.03 -6.39 -4.93
CA VAL A 83 -3.44 -6.40 -4.49
C VAL A 83 -4.25 -5.41 -5.30
N THR A 84 -3.75 -4.17 -5.41
CA THR A 84 -4.30 -3.13 -6.26
C THR A 84 -3.18 -2.47 -7.04
N ASN A 85 -3.47 -2.08 -8.27
CA ASN A 85 -2.50 -1.47 -9.17
C ASN A 85 -3.18 -0.33 -9.94
N GLY A 86 -3.05 0.88 -9.42
CA GLY A 86 -3.48 2.11 -10.06
C GLY A 86 -2.36 2.83 -10.80
N ALA A 87 -1.27 2.13 -11.14
CA ALA A 87 -0.15 2.73 -11.87
C ALA A 87 -0.63 3.38 -13.18
N THR A 88 -0.21 4.62 -13.42
CA THR A 88 -0.46 5.34 -14.67
C THR A 88 0.61 5.06 -15.71
N ARG A 89 1.80 4.65 -15.26
CA ARG A 89 2.93 4.20 -16.08
C ARG A 89 3.35 2.79 -15.65
N PRO A 90 3.88 1.96 -16.55
CA PRO A 90 4.35 0.63 -16.17
C PRO A 90 5.38 0.66 -15.03
N LEU A 91 5.13 -0.12 -13.98
CA LEU A 91 6.06 -0.31 -12.85
C LEU A 91 6.91 -1.54 -13.12
N THR A 92 8.23 -1.40 -13.05
CA THR A 92 9.13 -2.56 -13.08
C THR A 92 9.66 -2.82 -11.68
N LEU A 93 9.44 -4.03 -11.16
CA LEU A 93 9.94 -4.50 -9.87
C LEU A 93 11.14 -5.41 -10.10
N TYR A 94 12.26 -5.09 -9.47
CA TYR A 94 13.53 -5.80 -9.61
C TYR A 94 13.83 -6.59 -8.36
N THR A 95 14.52 -7.73 -8.48
CA THR A 95 15.01 -8.49 -7.33
C THR A 95 16.20 -7.82 -6.65
N ARG A 96 16.92 -6.95 -7.38
CA ARG A 96 18.05 -6.16 -6.89
C ARG A 96 17.60 -4.80 -6.36
N THR A 97 18.45 -4.14 -5.61
CA THR A 97 18.19 -2.80 -5.03
C THR A 97 18.60 -1.65 -5.95
N ASP A 98 19.26 -1.93 -7.08
CA ASP A 98 19.84 -0.94 -7.99
C ASP A 98 19.01 -0.73 -9.28
N CYS A 99 17.82 -1.33 -9.37
CA CYS A 99 16.97 -1.34 -10.57
C CYS A 99 17.68 -1.87 -11.83
N THR A 100 18.55 -2.87 -11.67
CA THR A 100 19.23 -3.52 -12.81
C THR A 100 18.97 -5.03 -12.86
N THR A 101 19.25 -5.63 -14.00
CA THR A 101 19.16 -7.09 -14.22
C THR A 101 20.52 -7.74 -14.54
N THR A 102 21.61 -6.96 -14.59
CA THR A 102 22.88 -7.33 -15.23
C THR A 102 23.68 -8.44 -14.53
N VAL A 103 23.35 -8.80 -13.28
CA VAL A 103 24.05 -9.85 -12.51
C VAL A 103 23.05 -10.66 -11.68
N GLY A 104 22.44 -11.68 -12.30
CA GLY A 104 21.49 -12.59 -11.63
C GLY A 104 20.24 -11.90 -11.09
N GLY A 105 19.94 -10.69 -11.58
CA GLY A 105 18.75 -9.93 -11.21
C GLY A 105 17.60 -10.28 -12.15
N ASN A 106 16.43 -10.58 -11.59
CA ASN A 106 15.19 -10.72 -12.34
C ASN A 106 14.34 -9.47 -12.15
N SER A 107 13.43 -9.26 -13.08
CA SER A 107 12.45 -8.18 -13.00
C SER A 107 11.10 -8.65 -13.50
N VAL A 108 10.04 -8.09 -12.92
CA VAL A 108 8.68 -8.21 -13.45
C VAL A 108 8.19 -6.82 -13.79
N LYS A 109 7.63 -6.68 -15.00
CA LYS A 109 6.98 -5.45 -15.44
C LYS A 109 5.48 -5.59 -15.22
N LEU A 110 4.91 -4.64 -14.52
CA LEU A 110 3.49 -4.52 -14.24
C LEU A 110 2.90 -3.41 -15.09
N THR A 111 1.90 -3.73 -15.91
CA THR A 111 1.09 -2.71 -16.59
C THR A 111 -0.07 -2.26 -15.70
N ALA A 112 -0.73 -1.15 -16.06
CA ALA A 112 -1.81 -0.59 -15.26
C ALA A 112 -2.92 -1.63 -15.02
N GLY A 113 -3.37 -1.77 -13.76
CA GLY A 113 -4.42 -2.72 -13.38
C GLY A 113 -3.98 -4.17 -13.22
N GLU A 114 -2.74 -4.53 -13.56
CA GLU A 114 -2.26 -5.89 -13.35
C GLU A 114 -2.15 -6.22 -11.86
N THR A 115 -2.75 -7.34 -11.47
CA THR A 115 -2.73 -7.89 -10.11
C THR A 115 -2.34 -9.36 -10.17
N GLY A 116 -1.82 -9.91 -9.09
CA GLY A 116 -1.38 -11.32 -9.09
C GLY A 116 -0.36 -11.64 -8.03
N CYS A 117 0.00 -12.92 -7.94
CA CYS A 117 1.04 -13.43 -7.06
C CYS A 117 2.33 -13.68 -7.85
N PHE A 118 3.45 -13.34 -7.24
CA PHE A 118 4.78 -13.44 -7.83
C PHE A 118 5.75 -14.10 -6.85
N SER A 119 6.39 -15.19 -7.29
CA SER A 119 7.37 -15.96 -6.52
C SER A 119 8.79 -15.40 -6.69
N GLN A 120 8.97 -14.11 -6.40
CA GLN A 120 10.28 -13.47 -6.43
C GLN A 120 10.40 -12.46 -5.28
N ARG A 121 11.63 -12.03 -5.00
CA ARG A 121 11.88 -10.90 -4.10
C ARG A 121 11.78 -9.57 -4.85
N ILE A 122 11.37 -8.53 -4.15
CA ILE A 122 11.49 -7.12 -4.54
C ILE A 122 12.66 -6.53 -3.76
N GLY A 123 13.65 -6.02 -4.48
CA GLY A 123 14.72 -5.18 -3.96
C GLY A 123 14.55 -3.71 -4.33
N SER A 124 13.91 -3.43 -5.47
CA SER A 124 13.60 -2.07 -5.90
C SER A 124 12.48 -2.03 -6.94
N GLY A 125 11.96 -0.83 -7.19
CA GLY A 125 11.00 -0.55 -8.25
C GLY A 125 11.32 0.74 -8.99
N SER A 126 10.97 0.80 -10.29
CA SER A 126 11.04 2.02 -11.10
C SER A 126 9.87 2.09 -12.06
N TYR A 127 9.27 3.27 -12.19
CA TYR A 127 8.27 3.54 -13.23
C TYR A 127 8.97 3.88 -14.55
N SER A 128 8.49 3.32 -15.66
CA SER A 128 8.98 3.72 -16.98
C SER A 128 8.53 5.15 -17.31
N ALA A 129 9.40 5.92 -17.96
CA ALA A 129 9.12 7.28 -18.41
C ALA A 129 7.87 7.37 -19.29
#